data_AF-A0A1E1XN50-F1
#
_entry.id   AF-A0A1E1XN50-F1
#
_cell.length_a   1.000
_cell.length_b   1.000
_cell.length_c   1.000
_cell.angle_alpha   90.00
_cell.angle_beta   90.00
_cell.angle_gamma   90.00
#
_symmetry.space_group_name_H-M   'P 1'
#
loop_
_entity.id
_entity.type
_entity.pdbx_description
1 polymer ?
#
loop_
_entity_poly.entity_id
_entity_poly.type
_entity_poly.pdbx_seq_one_letter_code
_entity_poly.pdbx_strand_id
1 'polypeptide(L)'
;EHVRNLSTNSGGNLALHCKKSEKTNCHPFLESTEFLTTARTKMEREIIEAFLIAKNSKNCVSTPSIMLSDKEISFLERNTLNRPF
;
A
#
# COMPACT_ATOMS: atom_id res chain seq x y z
N GLU A 1 -2.89 -5.59 -18.99
CA GLU A 1 -3.97 -5.91 -18.02
C GLU A 1 -4.87 -4.70 -17.69
N HIS A 2 -4.31 -3.55 -17.30
CA HIS A 2 -5.05 -2.31 -16.96
C HIS A 2 -6.08 -1.86 -18.03
N VAL A 3 -5.67 -1.76 -19.29
CA VAL A 3 -6.54 -1.34 -20.42
C VAL A 3 -7.76 -2.25 -20.60
N ARG A 4 -7.62 -3.56 -20.37
CA ARG A 4 -8.70 -4.53 -20.50
C ARG A 4 -9.71 -4.42 -19.36
N ASN A 5 -9.24 -4.13 -18.14
CA ASN A 5 -10.13 -3.96 -16.98
C ASN A 5 -10.95 -2.66 -17.06
N LEU A 6 -10.42 -1.63 -17.74
CA LEU A 6 -11.15 -0.40 -18.02
C LEU A 6 -12.29 -0.62 -19.03
N SER A 7 -12.13 -1.48 -20.03
CA SER A 7 -13.17 -1.72 -21.04
C SER A 7 -14.33 -2.56 -20.50
N THR A 8 -14.09 -3.52 -19.61
CA THR A 8 -15.09 -4.49 -19.14
C THR A 8 -15.85 -4.09 -17.87
N ASN A 9 -15.56 -2.93 -17.26
CA ASN A 9 -16.12 -2.53 -15.94
C ASN A 9 -15.89 -3.56 -14.82
N SER A 10 -14.94 -4.48 -14.99
CA SER A 10 -14.68 -5.58 -14.05
C SER A 10 -13.41 -5.35 -13.22
N GLY A 11 -12.91 -4.12 -13.15
CA GLY A 11 -11.71 -3.74 -12.39
C GLY A 11 -12.01 -3.38 -10.93
N GLY A 12 -10.96 -3.32 -10.11
CA GLY A 12 -11.06 -2.82 -8.73
C GLY A 12 -11.42 -1.32 -8.65
N ASN A 13 -11.67 -0.83 -7.43
CA ASN A 13 -12.14 0.53 -7.16
C ASN A 13 -11.34 1.63 -7.88
N LEU A 14 -10.01 1.47 -7.98
CA LEU A 14 -9.13 2.42 -8.67
C LEU A 14 -9.41 2.49 -10.18
N ALA A 15 -9.59 1.34 -10.85
CA ALA A 15 -9.87 1.29 -12.28
C ALA A 15 -11.25 1.88 -12.60
N LEU A 16 -12.26 1.57 -11.77
CA LEU A 16 -13.60 2.15 -11.91
C LEU A 16 -13.61 3.66 -11.67
N HIS A 17 -12.85 4.14 -10.69
CA HIS A 17 -12.67 5.57 -10.43
C HIS A 17 -12.08 6.28 -11.65
N CYS A 18 -10.95 5.80 -12.16
CA CYS A 18 -10.26 6.43 -13.29
C CYS A 18 -11.14 6.44 -14.56
N LYS A 19 -11.94 5.39 -14.78
CA LYS A 19 -12.93 5.35 -15.86
C LYS A 19 -14.07 6.36 -15.69
N LYS A 20 -14.64 6.48 -14.49
CA LYS A 20 -15.73 7.45 -14.22
C LYS A 20 -15.23 8.90 -14.29
N SER A 21 -13.96 9.10 -13.98
CA SER A 21 -13.25 10.38 -13.92
C SER A 21 -12.74 10.88 -15.28
N GLU A 22 -13.28 10.40 -16.41
CA GLU A 22 -12.99 10.95 -17.76
C GLU A 22 -13.17 12.48 -17.84
N LYS A 23 -14.00 13.07 -16.97
CA LYS A 23 -14.18 14.53 -16.85
C LYS A 23 -13.13 15.25 -16.01
N THR A 24 -12.39 14.54 -15.15
CA THR A 24 -11.44 15.13 -14.19
C THR A 24 -9.98 14.80 -14.49
N ASN A 25 -9.69 14.07 -15.58
CA ASN A 25 -8.35 13.59 -15.93
C ASN A 25 -7.64 12.91 -14.75
N CYS A 26 -8.39 12.12 -13.98
CA CYS A 26 -7.80 11.39 -12.86
C CYS A 26 -7.10 10.13 -13.39
N HIS A 27 -5.79 10.05 -13.19
CA HIS A 27 -4.96 8.93 -13.61
C HIS A 27 -4.14 8.46 -12.42
N PRO A 28 -3.90 7.14 -12.26
CA PRO A 28 -3.02 6.66 -11.21
C PRO A 28 -1.58 7.10 -11.54
N PHE A 29 -0.94 7.82 -10.64
CA PHE A 29 0.44 8.29 -10.84
C PHE A 29 1.45 7.20 -10.48
N LEU A 30 1.50 6.18 -11.35
CA LEU A 30 2.34 4.98 -11.14
C LEU A 30 3.83 5.26 -11.30
N GLU A 31 4.20 6.25 -12.13
CA GLU A 31 5.60 6.62 -12.39
C GLU A 31 6.34 7.10 -11.14
N SER A 32 5.62 7.69 -10.18
CA SER A 32 6.17 8.11 -8.89
C SER A 32 5.86 7.14 -7.75
N THR A 33 5.39 5.93 -8.05
CA THR A 33 5.08 4.93 -7.02
C THR A 33 6.34 4.12 -6.73
N GLU A 34 6.80 4.17 -5.49
CA GLU A 34 7.93 3.37 -5.01
C GLU A 34 7.42 2.09 -4.32
N PHE A 35 8.00 0.95 -4.67
CA PHE A 35 7.77 -0.30 -3.95
C PHE A 35 8.61 -0.29 -2.67
N LEU A 36 7.97 -0.13 -1.52
CA LEU A 36 8.67 -0.05 -0.24
C LEU A 36 9.37 -1.36 0.16
N THR A 37 8.76 -2.51 -0.14
CA THR A 37 9.30 -3.84 0.16
C THR A 37 8.41 -4.93 -0.46
N THR A 38 8.84 -6.19 -0.34
CA THR A 38 8.09 -7.38 -0.75
C THR A 38 7.98 -8.36 0.42
N ALA A 39 6.95 -9.21 0.38
CA ALA A 39 6.72 -10.22 1.40
C ALA A 39 6.44 -11.58 0.75
N ARG A 40 6.92 -12.66 1.36
CA ARG A 40 6.72 -14.03 0.89
C ARG A 40 5.40 -14.60 1.36
N THR A 41 4.92 -14.16 2.52
CA THR A 41 3.67 -14.66 3.11
C THR A 41 2.67 -13.54 3.38
N LYS A 42 1.39 -13.91 3.45
CA LYS A 42 0.31 -12.99 3.81
C LYS A 42 0.56 -12.31 5.16
N MET A 43 0.95 -13.10 6.16
CA MET A 43 1.15 -12.60 7.53
C MET A 43 2.35 -11.65 7.59
N GLU A 44 3.44 -11.96 6.89
CA GLU A 44 4.59 -11.07 6.77
C GLU A 44 4.20 -9.72 6.14
N ARG A 45 3.42 -9.75 5.04
CA ARG A 45 2.90 -8.54 4.41
C ARG A 45 2.07 -7.71 5.39
N GLU A 46 1.18 -8.34 6.15
CA GLU A 46 0.31 -7.66 7.11
C GLU A 46 1.10 -7.01 8.26
N ILE A 47 2.15 -7.67 8.74
CA ILE A 47 3.07 -7.11 9.76
C ILE A 47 3.83 -5.91 9.19
N ILE A 48 4.38 -6.04 7.98
CA ILE A 48 5.11 -4.97 7.30
C ILE A 48 4.19 -3.77 7.05
N GLU A 49 2.98 -3.99 6.54
CA GLU A 49 1.99 -2.93 6.30
C GLU A 49 1.64 -2.21 7.60
N ALA A 50 1.33 -2.96 8.67
CA ALA A 50 1.01 -2.36 9.96
C ALA A 50 2.15 -1.50 10.51
N PHE A 51 3.39 -1.97 10.37
CA PHE A 51 4.58 -1.22 10.75
C PHE A 51 4.77 0.06 9.93
N LEU A 52 4.71 -0.05 8.59
CA LEU A 52 4.91 1.10 7.69
C LEU A 52 3.80 2.14 7.81
N ILE A 53 2.55 1.71 8.03
CA ILE A 53 1.41 2.61 8.27
C ILE A 53 1.62 3.35 9.59
N ALA A 54 1.97 2.64 10.68
CA ALA A 54 2.23 3.28 11.96
C ALA A 54 3.36 4.31 11.88
N LYS A 55 4.48 3.94 11.22
CA LYS A 55 5.63 4.82 11.00
C LYS A 55 5.30 6.06 10.16
N ASN A 56 4.42 5.93 9.18
CA ASN A 56 4.00 7.01 8.27
C ASN A 56 2.63 7.61 8.62
N SER A 57 2.12 7.40 9.84
CA SER A 57 0.73 7.67 10.24
C SER A 57 0.18 9.05 9.85
N LYS A 58 1.01 10.10 9.86
CA LYS A 58 0.60 11.45 9.45
C LYS A 58 0.33 11.61 7.95
N ASN A 59 0.97 10.78 7.13
CA ASN A 59 0.92 10.85 5.66
C ASN A 59 0.27 9.60 5.04
N CYS A 60 -0.16 8.64 5.85
CA CYS A 60 -0.75 7.40 5.40
C CYS A 60 -2.24 7.39 5.68
N VAL A 61 -3.05 7.29 4.62
CA VAL A 61 -4.52 7.20 4.71
C VAL A 61 -5.03 5.78 4.96
N SER A 62 -4.11 4.80 4.97
CA SER A 62 -4.46 3.39 5.10
C SER A 62 -4.61 2.98 6.56
N THR A 63 -5.55 2.06 6.83
CA THR A 63 -5.70 1.38 8.11
C THR A 63 -5.12 -0.03 8.01
N PRO A 64 -4.32 -0.49 8.98
CA PRO A 64 -3.68 -1.79 8.88
C PRO A 64 -4.67 -2.93 9.13
N SER A 65 -4.41 -4.10 8.53
CA SER A 65 -5.24 -5.30 8.71
C SER A 65 -5.09 -5.93 10.10
N ILE A 66 -3.94 -5.68 10.75
CA ILE A 66 -3.63 -6.09 12.12
C ILE A 66 -3.10 -4.88 12.88
N MET A 67 -3.30 -4.85 14.20
CA MET A 67 -2.68 -3.84 15.06
C MET A 67 -1.42 -4.41 15.70
N LEU A 68 -0.35 -3.64 15.63
CA LEU A 68 0.87 -3.90 16.39
C LEU A 68 0.87 -3.06 17.66
N SER A 69 1.35 -3.64 18.75
CA SER A 69 1.64 -2.90 19.98
C SER A 69 2.89 -2.03 19.81
N ASP A 70 3.03 -1.01 20.67
CA ASP A 70 4.22 -0.14 20.69
C ASP A 70 5.53 -0.93 20.87
N LYS A 71 5.48 -2.04 21.62
CA LYS A 71 6.63 -2.92 21.85
C LYS A 71 7.04 -3.66 20.57
N GLU A 72 6.07 -4.13 19.79
CA GLU A 72 6.33 -4.79 18.51
C GLU A 72 6.86 -3.81 17.48
N ILE A 73 6.31 -2.60 17.40
CA ILE A 73 6.83 -1.52 16.55
C ILE A 73 8.28 -1.21 16.94
N SER A 74 8.55 -1.00 18.22
CA SER A 74 9.91 -0.73 18.74
C SER A 74 10.88 -1.88 18.47
N PHE A 75 10.39 -3.12 18.47
CA PHE A 75 11.20 -4.28 18.08
C PHE A 75 11.54 -4.23 16.59
N LEU A 76 10.57 -3.97 15.73
CA LEU A 76 10.77 -3.89 14.28
C LEU A 76 11.68 -2.72 13.89
N GLU A 77 11.57 -1.54 14.50
CA GLU A 77 12.47 -0.41 14.23
C GLU A 77 13.95 -0.77 14.47
N ARG A 78 14.25 -1.40 15.62
CA ARG A 78 15.63 -1.80 15.97
C ARG A 78 16.22 -2.83 15.01
N ASN A 79 15.37 -3.67 14.42
CA ASN A 79 15.82 -4.78 13.57
C ASN A 79 15.76 -4.46 12.07
N THR A 80 14.99 -3.43 11.65
CA THR A 80 14.90 -2.99 10.25
C THR A 80 15.95 -1.93 9.88
N LEU A 81 16.47 -1.15 10.83
CA LEU A 81 17.55 -0.17 10.59
C LEU A 81 18.90 -0.82 10.19
N ASN A 82 19.06 -2.12 10.37
CA ASN A 82 20.31 -2.85 10.09
C ASN A 82 20.28 -3.67 8.79
N ARG A 83 19.15 -3.69 8.07
CA ARG A 83 19.05 -4.30 6.74
C ARG A 83 18.05 -3.50 5.90
N PRO A 84 18.50 -2.74 4.88
CA PRO A 84 17.55 -2.25 3.89
C PRO A 84 16.85 -3.45 3.26
N PHE A 85 15.53 -3.33 3.08
CA PHE A 85 14.75 -4.30 2.31
C PHE A 85 15.24 -4.36 0.85
#